data_AF-A0AAF3J3H6-F1
#
_entry.id   AF-A0AAF3J3H6-F1
#
_cell.length_a   1.000
_cell.length_b   1.000
_cell.length_c   1.000
_cell.angle_alpha   90.00
_cell.angle_beta   90.00
_cell.angle_gamma   90.00
#
_symmetry.space_group_name_H-M   'P 1'
#
loop_
_entity.id
_entity.type
_entity.pdbx_description
1 polymer ?
#
loop_
_entity_poly.entity_id
_entity_poly.type
_entity_poly.pdbx_seq_one_letter_code
_entity_poly.pdbx_strand_id
1 'polypeptide(L)'
;MQVACPDCRGDGVHADPGMRHGEQVTFPERGDQVDPEIEASDVIVVINVKEHAVFKRNGDNLHMVKEISLNEALFGTWGYCPTR
;
A
#
# COMPACT_ATOMS: atom_id res chain seq x y z
N MET A 1 0.94 -6.20 -5.90
CA MET A 1 1.88 -5.15 -6.36
C MET A 1 3.14 -5.34 -5.55
N GLN A 2 4.23 -5.85 -6.16
CA GLN A 2 5.49 -6.12 -5.46
C GLN A 2 6.04 -4.82 -4.87
N VAL A 3 6.25 -4.80 -3.56
CA VAL A 3 6.94 -3.68 -2.92
C VAL A 3 8.41 -3.98 -3.10
N ALA A 4 9.06 -3.32 -4.06
CA ALA A 4 10.48 -3.49 -4.30
C ALA A 4 11.25 -2.81 -3.17
N CYS A 5 11.86 -3.61 -2.29
CA CYS A 5 12.87 -3.18 -1.35
C CYS A 5 14.22 -3.12 -2.11
N PRO A 6 14.81 -1.93 -2.30
CA PRO A 6 16.02 -1.78 -3.12
C PRO A 6 17.27 -2.49 -2.56
N ASP A 7 17.32 -2.79 -1.26
CA ASP A 7 18.46 -3.47 -0.60
C ASP A 7 18.19 -4.94 -0.23
N CYS A 8 17.02 -5.48 -0.56
CA CYS A 8 16.71 -6.87 -0.25
C CYS A 8 17.44 -7.79 -1.24
N ARG A 9 18.45 -8.55 -0.77
CA ARG A 9 19.20 -9.59 -1.52
C ARG A 9 18.29 -10.74 -2.00
N GLY A 10 17.38 -10.48 -2.94
CA GLY A 10 16.61 -11.50 -3.66
C GLY A 10 15.29 -11.94 -3.02
N ASP A 11 15.04 -11.61 -1.75
CA ASP A 11 13.74 -11.86 -1.11
C ASP A 11 12.83 -10.65 -1.34
N GLY A 12 11.87 -10.78 -2.26
CA GLY A 12 10.90 -9.74 -2.52
C GLY A 12 10.00 -9.50 -1.30
N VAL A 13 9.75 -8.24 -0.96
CA VAL A 13 8.76 -7.90 0.08
C VAL A 13 7.37 -8.15 -0.51
N HIS A 14 6.70 -9.18 0.02
CA HIS A 14 5.32 -9.48 -0.32
C HIS A 14 4.41 -8.63 0.57
N ALA A 15 3.61 -7.76 -0.05
CA ALA A 15 2.54 -7.08 0.65
C ALA A 15 1.30 -7.98 0.64
N ASP A 16 0.86 -8.41 1.82
CA ASP A 16 -0.33 -9.22 1.95
C ASP A 16 -1.60 -8.39 1.69
N PRO A 17 -2.67 -9.01 1.15
CA PRO A 17 -3.94 -8.34 0.96
C PRO A 17 -4.46 -7.75 2.27
N GLY A 18 -4.78 -6.46 2.26
CA GLY A 18 -5.36 -5.78 3.42
C GLY A 18 -4.36 -5.02 4.31
N MET A 19 -3.05 -5.14 4.07
CA MET A 19 -2.04 -4.37 4.80
C MET A 19 -2.36 -2.86 4.83
N ARG A 20 -2.17 -2.23 5.99
CA ARG A 20 -2.56 -0.85 6.26
C ARG A 20 -1.41 0.12 6.05
N HIS A 21 -1.76 1.39 5.84
CA HIS A 21 -0.78 2.47 5.87
C HIS A 21 -0.15 2.56 7.27
N GLY A 22 1.18 2.64 7.35
CA GLY A 22 1.93 2.70 8.59
C GLY A 22 2.17 1.35 9.27
N GLU A 23 1.75 0.25 8.66
CA GLU A 23 2.07 -1.09 9.16
C GLU A 23 3.57 -1.37 8.99
N GLN A 24 4.17 -1.93 10.04
CA GLN A 24 5.61 -2.18 10.12
C GLN A 24 5.87 -3.67 9.94
N VAL A 25 6.75 -4.00 9.00
CA VAL A 25 7.24 -5.37 8.78
C VAL A 25 8.71 -5.40 9.17
N THR A 26 9.03 -6.20 10.19
CA THR A 26 10.41 -6.36 10.68
C THR A 26 11.07 -7.54 9.98
N PHE A 27 12.25 -7.29 9.40
CA PHE A 27 13.12 -8.32 8.84
C PHE A 27 14.33 -8.45 9.76
N PRO A 28 14.46 -9.58 10.48
CA PRO A 28 15.58 -9.77 11.41
C PRO A 28 16.89 -9.92 10.64
N GLU A 29 17.99 -9.44 11.22
CA GLU A 29 19.37 -9.66 10.73
C GLU A 29 19.61 -9.22 9.26
N ARG A 30 18.85 -8.24 8.78
CA ARG A 30 18.92 -7.73 7.40
C ARG A 30 19.45 -6.30 7.29
N GLY A 31 19.84 -5.72 8.42
CA GLY A 31 20.34 -4.35 8.53
C GLY A 31 21.80 -4.22 8.13
N ASP A 32 22.31 -3.00 8.20
CA ASP A 32 23.69 -2.71 7.84
C ASP A 32 24.64 -3.42 8.80
N GLN A 33 25.49 -4.30 8.24
CA GLN A 33 26.56 -4.96 8.96
C GLN A 33 27.84 -4.14 8.82
N VAL A 34 28.31 -3.58 9.94
CA VAL A 34 29.55 -2.77 9.98
C VAL A 34 30.80 -3.67 10.06
N ASP A 35 30.72 -4.79 10.78
CA ASP A 35 31.83 -5.72 11.00
C ASP A 35 31.41 -7.18 10.74
N PRO A 36 32.27 -8.03 10.14
CA PRO A 36 31.95 -9.44 9.84
C PRO A 36 31.67 -10.32 11.07
N GLU A 37 32.12 -9.88 12.24
CA GLU A 37 32.08 -10.64 13.50
C GLU A 37 30.90 -10.24 14.41
N ILE A 38 30.12 -9.24 13.97
CA ILE A 38 28.92 -8.73 14.65
C ILE A 38 27.69 -9.11 13.80
N GLU A 39 26.64 -9.62 14.45
CA GLU A 39 25.38 -9.93 13.77
C GLU A 39 24.71 -8.66 13.23
N ALA A 40 24.08 -8.77 12.07
CA ALA A 40 23.41 -7.65 11.43
C ALA A 40 22.20 -7.17 12.26
N SER A 41 21.93 -5.87 12.21
CA SER A 41 20.75 -5.28 12.89
C SER A 41 19.44 -5.63 12.16
N ASP A 42 18.30 -5.31 12.77
CA ASP A 42 16.99 -5.54 12.16
C ASP A 42 16.59 -4.39 11.22
N VAL A 43 15.91 -4.70 10.11
CA VAL A 43 15.32 -3.70 9.20
C VAL A 43 13.82 -3.61 9.45
N ILE A 44 13.34 -2.39 9.69
CA ILE A 44 11.91 -2.11 9.82
C ILE A 44 11.43 -1.43 8.54
N VAL A 45 10.54 -2.12 7.80
CA VAL A 45 9.91 -1.57 6.60
C VAL A 45 8.54 -1.04 6.97
N VAL A 46 8.29 0.24 6.70
CA VAL A 46 6.98 0.87 6.91
C VAL A 46 6.22 0.93 5.60
N ILE A 47 5.00 0.39 5.58
CA ILE A 47 4.15 0.41 4.40
C ILE A 47 3.55 1.80 4.21
N ASN A 48 3.93 2.45 3.12
CA ASN A 48 3.35 3.73 2.72
C ASN A 48 2.37 3.55 1.56
N VAL A 49 1.07 3.66 1.85
CA VAL A 49 0.02 3.69 0.83
C VAL A 49 0.09 5.01 0.06
N LYS A 50 0.42 4.92 -1.24
CA LYS A 50 0.40 6.07 -2.15
C LYS A 50 -1.04 6.50 -2.46
N GLU A 51 -1.23 7.79 -2.69
CA GLU A 51 -2.50 8.31 -3.17
C GLU A 51 -2.84 7.72 -4.55
N HIS A 52 -4.09 7.29 -4.72
CA HIS A 52 -4.59 6.78 -5.98
C HIS A 52 -5.53 7.81 -6.61
N ALA A 53 -5.44 7.99 -7.93
CA ALA A 53 -6.18 9.02 -8.67
C ALA A 53 -7.72 8.90 -8.64
N VAL A 54 -8.27 7.84 -8.04
CA VAL A 54 -9.69 7.48 -8.14
C VAL A 54 -10.23 7.06 -6.78
N PHE A 55 -9.47 6.23 -6.06
CA PHE A 55 -9.88 5.68 -4.78
C PHE A 55 -9.06 6.27 -3.64
N LYS A 56 -9.75 6.65 -2.57
CA LYS A 56 -9.15 6.96 -1.28
C LYS A 56 -9.51 5.86 -0.31
N ARG A 57 -8.50 5.19 0.25
CA ARG A 57 -8.71 4.16 1.27
C ARG A 57 -9.00 4.82 2.63
N ASN A 58 -10.05 4.36 3.29
CA ASN A 58 -10.40 4.73 4.67
C ASN A 58 -10.71 3.45 5.46
N GLY A 59 -9.75 3.02 6.28
CA GLY A 59 -9.79 1.71 6.93
C GLY A 59 -9.87 0.57 5.91
N ASP A 60 -10.96 -0.19 5.98
CA ASP A 60 -11.23 -1.33 5.09
C ASP A 60 -12.09 -0.94 3.87
N ASN A 61 -12.50 0.33 3.76
CA ASN A 61 -13.37 0.82 2.69
C ASN A 61 -12.59 1.64 1.64
N LEU A 62 -13.07 1.62 0.40
CA LEU A 62 -12.60 2.47 -0.69
C LEU A 62 -13.67 3.55 -0.97
N HIS A 63 -13.29 4.81 -0.83
CA HIS A 63 -14.12 5.96 -1.19
C HIS A 63 -13.70 6.49 -2.56
N MET A 64 -14.67 6.87 -3.38
CA MET A 64 -14.42 7.59 -4.63
C MET A 64 -15.38 8.78 -4.72
N VAL A 65 -14.92 9.87 -5.36
CA VAL A 65 -15.78 11.00 -5.69
C VAL A 65 -16.19 10.85 -7.14
N LYS A 66 -17.50 10.84 -7.38
CA LYS A 66 -18.06 10.80 -8.73
C LYS A 66 -18.78 12.10 -9.01
N GLU A 67 -18.35 12.80 -10.04
CA GLU A 67 -19.06 13.95 -10.57
C GLU A 67 -20.26 13.44 -11.39
N ILE A 68 -21.45 13.94 -11.04
CA ILE A 68 -22.70 13.67 -11.73
C ILE A 68 -23.40 15.00 -12.02
N SER A 69 -24.13 15.07 -13.12
CA SER A 69 -24.96 16.23 -13.43
C SER A 69 -26.22 16.25 -12.54
N LEU A 70 -26.82 17.44 -12.37
CA LEU A 70 -28.05 17.59 -11.58
C LEU A 70 -29.19 16.71 -12.11
N ASN A 71 -29.32 16.60 -13.43
CA ASN A 71 -30.35 15.76 -14.05
C ASN A 71 -30.14 14.28 -13.69
N GLU A 72 -28.90 13.80 -13.72
CA GLU A 72 -28.56 12.43 -13.32
C GLU A 72 -28.78 12.19 -11.81
N ALA A 73 -28.56 13.20 -10.97
CA ALA A 73 -28.83 13.12 -9.54
C ALA A 73 -30.34 13.02 -9.24
N LEU A 74 -31.18 13.72 -10.02
CA LEU A 74 -32.63 13.78 -9.80
C LEU A 74 -33.40 12.61 -10.45
N PHE A 75 -33.06 12.27 -11.69
CA PHE A 75 -33.76 11.22 -12.46
C PHE A 75 -33.11 9.84 -12.34
N GLY A 76 -31.94 9.77 -11.69
CA GLY A 76 -31.14 8.56 -11.57
C GLY A 76 -30.27 8.32 -12.80
N THR A 77 -29.10 7.73 -12.58
CA THR A 77 -28.17 7.30 -13.63
C THR A 77 -27.53 5.98 -13.24
N TRP A 78 -27.08 5.20 -14.23
CA TRP A 78 -26.23 4.04 -13.97
C TRP A 78 -24.77 4.50 -13.93
N GLY A 79 -24.11 4.24 -12.80
CA GLY A 79 -22.74 4.70 -12.61
C GLY A 79 -21.70 3.63 -12.91
N TYR A 80 -20.77 3.93 -13.83
CA TYR A 80 -19.56 3.12 -13.98
C TYR A 80 -18.70 3.25 -12.71
N CYS A 81 -18.38 2.10 -12.11
CA CYS A 81 -17.42 1.98 -11.03
C CYS A 81 -16.23 1.18 -11.56
N PRO A 82 -15.00 1.74 -11.60
CA PRO A 82 -13.85 1.11 -12.26
C PRO A 82 -13.41 -0.25 -11.69
N THR A 83 -13.89 -0.62 -10.50
CA THR A 83 -13.56 -1.89 -9.85
C THR A 83 -14.52 -3.03 -10.21
N ARG A 84 -15.52 -2.78 -11.07
CA ARG A 84 -16.56 -3.75 -11.43
C ARG A 84 -16.42 -4.24 -12.86
#